data_AF-A0A924W9S1-F1
#
_entry.id   AF-A0A924W9S1-F1
#
_cell.length_a   1.000
_cell.length_b   1.000
_cell.length_c   1.000
_cell.angle_alpha   90.00
_cell.angle_beta   90.00
_cell.angle_gamma   90.00
#
_symmetry.space_group_name_H-M   'P 1'
#
loop_
_entity.id
_entity.type
_entity.pdbx_description
1 polymer ?
#
loop_
_entity_poly.entity_id
_entity_poly.type
_entity_poly.pdbx_seq_one_letter_code
_entity_poly.pdbx_strand_id
1 'polypeptide(L)'
;MKFTHHLIGALAGVLTVPCCLAPALAGGLSSIVSAPAARLMSDKLDDQIKTVFDVKSYTLQAMDVPQGVTGPLSIRVRLGKQMVDVALAPYSMRSDDFSVLVDDGSGRLTRVDAPPLSTMRGDVLQDPNSRVRAAIVRGGLTAWIDLGDESGWSIQQVASEIPGVDPRLHVVYRNLDIAPPPGFRCGVDANA
;
A
#
# COMPACT_ATOMS: atom_id res chain seq x y z
N MET A 1 10.89 19.22 56.62
CA MET A 1 12.31 19.12 56.22
C MET A 1 12.39 19.68 54.79
N LYS A 2 12.47 21.00 54.54
CA LYS A 2 13.63 21.92 54.57
C LYS A 2 14.89 21.39 53.86
N PHE A 3 15.22 21.94 52.68
CA PHE A 3 16.51 22.53 52.25
C PHE A 3 16.34 23.08 50.80
N THR A 4 16.19 24.40 50.57
CA THR A 4 17.24 25.43 50.26
C THR A 4 17.80 25.33 48.83
N HIS A 5 17.30 26.13 47.87
CA HIS A 5 17.90 27.37 47.29
C HIS A 5 19.31 27.22 46.66
N HIS A 6 19.42 27.53 45.36
CA HIS A 6 20.49 28.38 44.81
C HIS A 6 20.02 29.14 43.55
N LEU A 7 20.16 30.48 43.65
CA LEU A 7 20.09 31.48 42.57
C LEU A 7 21.44 31.55 41.81
N ILE A 8 21.45 32.42 40.78
CA ILE A 8 22.59 33.16 40.16
C ILE A 8 23.10 32.51 38.84
N GLY A 9 23.26 33.20 37.71
CA GLY A 9 23.27 34.64 37.46
C GLY A 9 23.23 34.99 35.96
N ALA A 10 22.97 36.28 35.73
CA ALA A 10 22.94 36.95 34.44
C ALA A 10 24.35 37.15 33.86
N LEU A 11 24.46 37.30 32.55
CA LEU A 11 25.46 38.16 31.92
C LEU A 11 24.95 38.69 30.58
N ALA A 12 24.75 40.01 30.56
CA ALA A 12 24.55 40.83 29.39
C ALA A 12 25.86 40.91 28.59
N GLY A 13 25.75 41.00 27.27
CA GLY A 13 26.88 41.25 26.37
C GLY A 13 26.40 41.90 25.09
N VAL A 14 26.25 43.21 25.12
CA VAL A 14 26.08 44.07 23.95
C VAL A 14 27.43 44.20 23.25
N LEU A 15 27.49 43.97 21.94
CA LEU A 15 28.51 44.57 21.09
C LEU A 15 27.96 44.83 19.68
N THR A 16 27.98 46.10 19.35
CA THR A 16 27.56 46.73 18.10
C THR A 16 28.72 46.82 17.09
N VAL A 17 28.33 47.26 15.88
CA VAL A 17 29.08 47.94 14.80
C VAL A 17 29.77 47.02 13.75
N PRO A 18 30.02 47.48 12.50
CA PRO A 18 29.09 47.45 11.35
C PRO A 18 29.78 46.96 10.04
N CYS A 19 29.11 47.21 8.91
CA CYS A 19 29.71 47.43 7.58
C CYS A 19 30.13 46.17 6.81
N CYS A 20 29.28 45.77 5.87
CA CYS A 20 29.69 45.46 4.50
C CYS A 20 28.44 45.41 3.60
N LEU A 21 28.33 46.39 2.71
CA LEU A 21 27.42 46.33 1.57
C LEU A 21 27.80 45.13 0.68
N ALA A 22 26.82 44.29 0.35
CA ALA A 22 26.89 43.39 -0.79
C ALA A 22 25.57 43.46 -1.58
N PRO A 23 25.59 43.73 -2.90
CA PRO A 23 24.40 43.70 -3.73
C PRO A 23 24.14 42.25 -4.15
N ALA A 24 23.07 41.62 -3.64
CA ALA A 24 22.64 40.31 -4.09
C ALA A 24 21.61 40.45 -5.22
N LEU A 25 22.06 40.05 -6.41
CA LEU A 25 21.36 39.86 -7.68
C LEU A 25 19.89 39.44 -7.53
N ALA A 26 19.02 40.15 -8.26
CA ALA A 26 17.65 39.75 -8.53
C ALA A 26 17.62 38.39 -9.26
N GLY A 27 17.30 37.33 -8.52
CA GLY A 27 17.00 36.01 -9.07
C GLY A 27 15.65 36.04 -9.77
N GLY A 28 15.67 36.07 -11.11
CA GLY A 28 14.49 35.91 -11.94
C GLY A 28 13.82 34.55 -11.68
N LEU A 29 12.53 34.59 -11.41
CA LEU A 29 11.65 33.43 -11.25
C LEU A 29 11.54 32.69 -12.59
N SER A 30 12.25 31.57 -12.76
CA SER A 30 11.95 30.61 -13.81
C SER A 30 10.73 29.78 -13.40
N SER A 31 9.54 30.23 -13.82
CA SER A 31 8.34 29.40 -13.80
C SER A 31 8.43 28.36 -14.91
N ILE A 32 8.81 27.13 -14.57
CA ILE A 32 8.73 25.99 -15.49
C ILE A 32 7.25 25.59 -15.58
N VAL A 33 6.59 25.98 -16.66
CA VAL A 33 5.25 25.50 -17.01
C VAL A 33 5.37 24.01 -17.37
N SER A 34 4.83 23.14 -16.52
CA SER A 34 4.80 21.69 -16.72
C SER A 34 3.95 21.31 -17.96
N ALA A 35 4.48 20.37 -18.76
CA ALA A 35 3.98 19.99 -20.08
C ALA A 35 2.60 19.28 -20.10
N PRO A 36 1.79 19.45 -21.17
CA PRO A 36 0.44 18.88 -21.32
C PRO A 36 0.39 17.37 -21.59
N ALA A 37 1.43 16.78 -22.21
CA ALA A 37 1.44 15.35 -22.56
C ALA A 37 1.50 14.43 -21.33
N ALA A 38 2.22 14.83 -20.28
CA ALA A 38 2.29 14.08 -19.02
C ALA A 38 0.94 14.03 -18.30
N ARG A 39 0.13 15.09 -18.42
CA ARG A 39 -1.25 15.11 -17.87
C ARG A 39 -2.17 14.18 -18.66
N LEU A 40 -2.18 14.24 -20.00
CA LEU A 40 -3.00 13.36 -20.82
C LEU A 40 -2.68 11.87 -20.61
N MET A 41 -1.40 11.53 -20.43
CA MET A 41 -0.99 10.16 -20.08
C MET A 41 -1.45 9.76 -18.67
N SER A 42 -1.40 10.69 -17.71
CA SER A 42 -1.90 10.49 -16.35
C SER A 42 -3.42 10.33 -16.32
N ASP A 43 -4.16 11.12 -17.08
CA ASP A 43 -5.63 11.07 -17.15
C ASP A 43 -6.09 9.77 -17.82
N LYS A 44 -5.43 9.36 -18.91
CA LYS A 44 -5.69 8.07 -19.55
C LYS A 44 -5.43 6.89 -18.59
N LEU A 45 -4.35 6.94 -17.82
CA LEU A 45 -4.05 5.91 -16.84
C LEU A 45 -5.09 5.91 -15.71
N ASP A 46 -5.52 7.08 -15.25
CA ASP A 46 -6.57 7.21 -14.22
C ASP A 46 -7.90 6.61 -14.70
N ASP A 47 -8.34 6.94 -15.91
CA ASP A 47 -9.54 6.36 -16.52
C ASP A 47 -9.44 4.84 -16.64
N GLN A 48 -8.26 4.34 -17.06
CA GLN A 48 -8.01 2.91 -17.18
C GLN A 48 -8.03 2.22 -15.81
N ILE A 49 -7.42 2.81 -14.78
CA ILE A 49 -7.44 2.28 -13.41
C ILE A 49 -8.89 2.22 -12.88
N LYS A 50 -9.65 3.32 -13.00
CA LYS A 50 -11.04 3.35 -12.51
C LYS A 50 -11.92 2.30 -13.19
N THR A 51 -11.71 2.09 -14.49
CA THR A 51 -12.45 1.12 -15.29
C THR A 51 -12.06 -0.31 -14.96
N VAL A 52 -10.75 -0.60 -14.86
CA VAL A 52 -10.24 -1.97 -14.67
C VAL A 52 -10.46 -2.46 -13.24
N PHE A 53 -10.32 -1.57 -12.25
CA PHE A 53 -10.49 -1.91 -10.84
C PHE A 53 -11.91 -1.65 -10.32
N ASP A 54 -12.81 -1.13 -11.16
CA ASP A 54 -14.19 -0.78 -10.80
C ASP A 54 -14.25 0.12 -9.55
N VAL A 55 -13.53 1.25 -9.55
CA VAL A 55 -13.43 2.17 -8.40
C VAL A 55 -13.77 3.61 -8.75
N LYS A 56 -14.47 4.29 -7.84
CA LYS A 56 -14.77 5.73 -7.92
C LYS A 56 -13.60 6.58 -7.47
N SER A 57 -12.90 6.14 -6.42
CA SER A 57 -11.82 6.86 -5.78
C SER A 57 -10.77 5.88 -5.27
N TYR A 58 -9.50 6.23 -5.43
CA TYR A 58 -8.37 5.45 -4.96
C TYR A 58 -7.18 6.38 -4.71
N THR A 59 -6.15 5.84 -4.07
CA THR A 59 -4.81 6.43 -4.05
C THR A 59 -3.85 5.48 -4.72
N LEU A 60 -2.90 6.04 -5.47
CA LEU A 60 -1.83 5.28 -6.09
C LEU A 60 -0.61 5.32 -5.17
N GLN A 61 -0.06 4.14 -4.85
CA GLN A 61 1.08 4.00 -3.93
C GLN A 61 2.12 3.07 -4.54
N ALA A 62 3.38 3.51 -4.56
CA ALA A 62 4.50 2.63 -4.88
C ALA A 62 4.88 1.85 -3.62
N MET A 63 4.90 0.52 -3.72
CA MET A 63 5.25 -0.39 -2.63
C MET A 63 6.30 -1.39 -3.10
N ASP A 64 7.38 -1.54 -2.33
CA ASP A 64 8.37 -2.58 -2.55
C ASP A 64 7.94 -3.83 -1.77
N VAL A 65 7.38 -4.81 -2.49
CA VAL A 65 6.91 -6.08 -1.91
C VAL A 65 7.92 -7.18 -2.25
N PRO A 66 8.53 -7.83 -1.25
CA PRO A 66 9.52 -8.87 -1.49
C PRO A 66 8.92 -10.07 -2.25
N GLN A 67 9.72 -10.67 -3.13
CA GLN A 67 9.38 -11.91 -3.83
C GLN A 67 9.70 -13.11 -2.95
N GLY A 68 8.95 -14.21 -3.10
CA GLY A 68 9.29 -15.49 -2.45
C GLY A 68 9.28 -15.44 -0.92
N VAL A 69 8.36 -14.69 -0.33
CA VAL A 69 8.24 -14.54 1.12
C VAL A 69 7.95 -15.89 1.78
N THR A 70 8.83 -16.33 2.68
CA THR A 70 8.68 -17.58 3.44
C THR A 70 8.37 -17.37 4.92
N GLY A 71 8.39 -16.13 5.41
CA GLY A 71 8.17 -15.79 6.82
C GLY A 71 7.41 -14.48 7.01
N PRO A 72 7.24 -14.04 8.26
CA PRO A 72 6.54 -12.80 8.56
C PRO A 72 7.22 -11.57 7.95
N LEU A 73 6.41 -10.58 7.58
CA LEU A 73 6.87 -9.28 7.09
C LEU A 73 5.91 -8.16 7.51
N SER A 74 6.34 -6.91 7.34
CA SER A 74 5.53 -5.72 7.58
C SER A 74 5.59 -4.79 6.37
N ILE A 75 4.44 -4.36 5.85
CA ILE A 75 4.35 -3.42 4.72
C ILE A 75 3.70 -2.13 5.22
N ARG A 76 4.35 -1.00 4.94
CA ARG A 76 3.82 0.31 5.27
C ARG A 76 2.86 0.78 4.17
N VAL A 77 1.63 1.12 4.56
CA VAL A 77 0.56 1.51 3.63
C VAL A 77 -0.10 2.78 4.14
N ARG A 78 -0.54 3.65 3.21
CA ARG A 78 -1.40 4.78 3.56
C ARG A 78 -2.88 4.42 3.38
N LEU A 79 -3.64 4.42 4.46
CA LEU A 79 -5.09 4.27 4.45
C LEU A 79 -5.72 5.66 4.66
N GLY A 80 -6.15 6.29 3.57
CA GLY A 80 -6.64 7.66 3.58
C GLY A 80 -5.57 8.66 4.01
N LYS A 81 -5.74 9.25 5.20
CA LYS A 81 -4.78 10.20 5.81
C LYS A 81 -3.82 9.54 6.80
N GLN A 82 -3.99 8.25 7.10
CA GLN A 82 -3.21 7.54 8.10
C GLN A 82 -2.16 6.66 7.44
N MET A 83 -0.93 6.73 7.93
CA MET A 83 0.10 5.74 7.62
C MET A 83 0.03 4.62 8.64
N VAL A 84 -0.05 3.38 8.16
CA VAL A 84 -0.14 2.19 9.01
C VAL A 84 0.88 1.14 8.58
N ASP A 85 1.20 0.23 9.49
CA ASP A 85 2.06 -0.92 9.22
C ASP A 85 1.21 -2.19 9.25
N VAL A 86 1.14 -2.87 8.11
CA VAL A 86 0.39 -4.11 7.92
C VAL A 86 1.33 -5.27 8.16
N ALA A 87 1.17 -5.94 9.30
CA ALA A 87 1.93 -7.14 9.63
C ALA A 87 1.27 -8.37 8.98
N LEU A 88 2.07 -9.18 8.30
CA LEU A 88 1.62 -10.34 7.54
C LEU A 88 2.50 -11.55 7.86
N ALA A 89 1.89 -12.73 7.91
CA ALA A 89 2.59 -14.01 7.97
C ALA A 89 1.98 -15.00 6.97
N PRO A 90 2.78 -15.92 6.40
CA PRO A 90 2.28 -16.98 5.55
C PRO A 90 1.17 -17.80 6.21
N TYR A 91 0.12 -18.07 5.46
CA TYR A 91 -1.03 -18.81 5.93
C TYR A 91 -1.46 -19.88 4.92
N SER A 92 -1.57 -21.13 5.36
CA SER A 92 -2.06 -22.24 4.54
C SER A 92 -3.53 -22.53 4.84
N MET A 93 -4.35 -22.65 3.80
CA MET A 93 -5.69 -23.24 3.88
C MET A 93 -5.71 -24.72 3.51
N ARG A 94 -4.54 -25.28 3.16
CA ARG A 94 -4.40 -26.68 2.73
C ARG A 94 -4.52 -27.58 3.96
N SER A 95 -5.25 -28.68 3.84
CA SER A 95 -5.26 -29.74 4.85
C SER A 95 -3.92 -30.48 4.89
N ASP A 96 -3.70 -31.27 5.93
CA ASP A 96 -2.50 -32.10 6.08
C ASP A 96 -2.37 -33.13 4.95
N ASP A 97 -3.51 -33.59 4.39
CA ASP A 97 -3.55 -34.55 3.28
C ASP A 97 -3.46 -33.90 1.88
N PHE A 98 -3.24 -32.59 1.80
CA PHE A 98 -3.17 -31.88 0.51
C PHE A 98 -2.07 -32.43 -0.40
N SER A 99 -2.39 -32.61 -1.68
CA SER A 99 -1.46 -33.11 -2.68
C SER A 99 -1.65 -32.44 -4.03
N VAL A 100 -0.55 -32.16 -4.73
CA VAL A 100 -0.59 -31.74 -6.13
C VAL A 100 -0.25 -32.93 -7.01
N LEU A 101 -1.12 -33.21 -7.97
CA LEU A 101 -0.93 -34.24 -8.98
C LEU A 101 -0.87 -33.56 -10.35
N VAL A 102 0.08 -33.96 -11.18
CA VAL A 102 0.25 -33.48 -12.56
C VAL A 102 -0.04 -34.61 -13.51
N ASP A 103 -0.86 -34.33 -14.51
CA ASP A 103 -1.00 -35.16 -15.71
C ASP A 103 0.00 -34.66 -16.76
N ASP A 104 0.93 -35.53 -17.15
CA ASP A 104 1.95 -35.27 -18.17
C ASP A 104 1.58 -35.85 -19.55
N GLY A 105 0.36 -36.37 -19.71
CA GLY A 105 -0.12 -36.99 -20.94
C GLY A 105 0.28 -38.46 -21.09
N SER A 106 0.98 -39.05 -20.12
CA SER A 106 1.32 -40.49 -20.11
C SER A 106 0.16 -41.40 -19.67
N GLY A 107 -0.98 -40.81 -19.27
CA GLY A 107 -2.09 -41.54 -18.69
C GLY A 107 -1.90 -41.89 -17.21
N ARG A 108 -0.88 -41.33 -16.55
CA ARG A 108 -0.63 -41.47 -15.11
C ARG A 108 -0.56 -40.10 -14.44
N LEU A 109 -1.19 -39.98 -13.28
CA LEU A 109 -1.01 -38.83 -12.41
C LEU A 109 0.26 -38.99 -11.56
N THR A 110 1.14 -38.01 -11.62
CA THR A 110 2.38 -37.99 -10.82
C THR A 110 2.27 -36.94 -9.73
N ARG A 111 2.59 -37.32 -8.49
CA ARG A 111 2.63 -36.38 -7.37
C ARG A 111 3.84 -35.45 -7.50
N VAL A 112 3.61 -34.16 -7.28
CA VAL A 112 4.65 -33.13 -7.24
C VAL A 112 4.57 -32.33 -5.95
N ASP A 113 5.64 -31.59 -5.64
CA ASP A 113 5.66 -30.70 -4.49
C ASP A 113 4.64 -29.57 -4.65
N ALA A 114 3.98 -29.24 -3.54
CA ALA A 114 3.05 -28.13 -3.53
C ALA A 114 3.81 -26.80 -3.72
N PRO A 115 3.28 -25.86 -4.53
CA PRO A 115 3.89 -24.55 -4.68
C PRO A 115 4.01 -23.83 -3.33
N PRO A 116 5.01 -22.92 -3.17
CA PRO A 116 5.12 -22.07 -2.00
C PRO A 116 3.81 -21.34 -1.67
N LEU A 117 3.60 -21.04 -0.40
CA LEU A 117 2.44 -20.26 0.04
C LEU A 117 2.55 -18.83 -0.48
N SER A 118 1.49 -18.34 -1.10
CA SER A 118 1.32 -16.93 -1.46
C SER A 118 0.31 -16.23 -0.56
N THR A 119 -0.58 -16.98 0.08
CA THR A 119 -1.60 -16.46 0.99
C THR A 119 -0.98 -16.02 2.31
N MET A 120 -1.39 -14.84 2.76
CA MET A 120 -0.94 -14.19 3.97
C MET A 120 -2.14 -13.84 4.86
N ARG A 121 -1.94 -13.85 6.17
CA ARG A 121 -2.85 -13.27 7.16
C ARG A 121 -2.10 -12.37 8.12
N GLY A 122 -2.82 -11.43 8.71
CA GLY A 122 -2.32 -10.65 9.83
C GLY A 122 -3.23 -9.50 10.15
N ASP A 123 -2.66 -8.39 10.59
CA ASP A 123 -3.38 -7.29 11.23
C ASP A 123 -2.66 -5.97 10.94
N VAL A 124 -3.36 -4.86 11.12
CA VAL A 124 -2.77 -3.52 11.18
C VAL A 124 -2.21 -3.32 12.58
N LEU A 125 -0.91 -3.05 12.71
CA LEU A 125 -0.24 -2.96 14.02
C LEU A 125 -0.81 -1.86 14.92
N GLN A 126 -1.36 -0.80 14.30
CA GLN A 126 -1.96 0.33 14.98
C GLN A 126 -3.43 0.11 15.38
N ASP A 127 -4.05 -1.00 14.96
CA ASP A 127 -5.46 -1.29 15.22
C ASP A 127 -5.65 -2.79 15.61
N PRO A 128 -5.84 -3.09 16.91
CA PRO A 128 -5.98 -4.47 17.37
C PRO A 128 -7.26 -5.17 16.93
N ASN A 129 -8.26 -4.43 16.44
CA ASN A 129 -9.52 -5.01 15.93
C ASN A 129 -9.44 -5.35 14.45
N SER A 130 -8.40 -4.86 13.76
CA SER A 130 -8.25 -5.08 12.34
C SER A 130 -7.94 -6.54 12.01
N ARG A 131 -8.30 -6.95 10.79
CA ARG A 131 -7.95 -8.25 10.20
C ARG A 131 -7.55 -8.05 8.76
N VAL A 132 -6.45 -8.68 8.37
CA VAL A 132 -5.91 -8.58 7.01
C VAL A 132 -5.84 -9.96 6.38
N ARG A 133 -6.38 -10.04 5.17
CA ARG A 133 -6.27 -11.19 4.27
C ARG A 133 -5.53 -10.72 3.04
N ALA A 134 -4.42 -11.36 2.71
CA ALA A 134 -3.59 -10.91 1.60
C ALA A 134 -3.03 -12.08 0.80
N ALA A 135 -2.52 -11.75 -0.38
CA ALA A 135 -1.71 -12.62 -1.21
C ALA A 135 -0.52 -11.82 -1.73
N ILE A 136 0.65 -12.46 -1.76
CA ILE A 136 1.83 -11.93 -2.45
C ILE A 136 2.12 -12.81 -3.64
N VAL A 137 1.93 -12.27 -4.84
CA VAL A 137 2.13 -13.00 -6.10
C VAL A 137 3.02 -12.16 -7.00
N ARG A 138 4.14 -12.74 -7.46
CA ARG A 138 5.10 -12.05 -8.34
C ARG A 138 5.53 -10.68 -7.82
N GLY A 139 5.69 -10.54 -6.50
CA GLY A 139 6.11 -9.28 -5.85
C GLY A 139 5.05 -8.18 -5.91
N GLY A 140 3.77 -8.53 -6.13
CA GLY A 140 2.62 -7.66 -5.92
C GLY A 140 1.85 -8.05 -4.67
N LEU A 141 1.34 -7.06 -3.94
CA LEU A 141 0.43 -7.26 -2.82
C LEU A 141 -1.02 -7.11 -3.31
N THR A 142 -1.83 -8.13 -3.05
CA THR A 142 -3.30 -8.02 -3.06
C THR A 142 -3.78 -8.21 -1.64
N ALA A 143 -4.52 -7.25 -1.07
CA ALA A 143 -4.98 -7.34 0.30
C ALA A 143 -6.37 -6.76 0.50
N TRP A 144 -7.09 -7.35 1.46
CA TRP A 144 -8.31 -6.82 2.04
C TRP A 144 -8.09 -6.62 3.54
N ILE A 145 -8.35 -5.41 4.01
CA ILE A 145 -8.19 -4.98 5.40
C ILE A 145 -9.59 -4.67 5.92
N ASP A 146 -10.02 -5.41 6.93
CA ASP A 146 -11.18 -5.13 7.75
C ASP A 146 -10.70 -4.38 9.00
N LEU A 147 -11.30 -3.23 9.33
CA LEU A 147 -10.96 -2.45 10.52
C LEU A 147 -11.92 -2.73 11.70
N GLY A 148 -12.87 -3.65 11.54
CA GLY A 148 -13.78 -4.11 12.61
C GLY A 148 -14.98 -3.19 12.87
N ASP A 149 -15.08 -2.05 12.20
CA ASP A 149 -16.17 -1.07 12.29
C ASP A 149 -17.01 -1.01 11.00
N GLU A 150 -17.09 -2.13 10.28
CA GLU A 150 -17.65 -2.25 8.92
C GLU A 150 -16.90 -1.43 7.85
N SER A 151 -15.86 -0.69 8.23
CA SER A 151 -14.96 -0.06 7.29
C SER A 151 -13.87 -1.04 6.83
N GLY A 152 -13.47 -0.90 5.58
CA GLY A 152 -12.41 -1.72 5.05
C GLY A 152 -11.75 -1.12 3.83
N TRP A 153 -10.54 -1.58 3.59
CA TRP A 153 -9.67 -1.13 2.52
C TRP A 153 -9.23 -2.29 1.66
N SER A 154 -9.07 -2.03 0.37
CA SER A 154 -8.53 -2.97 -0.59
C SER A 154 -7.23 -2.41 -1.17
N ILE A 155 -6.27 -3.30 -1.41
CA ILE A 155 -4.98 -3.02 -2.03
C ILE A 155 -4.81 -3.98 -3.20
N GLN A 156 -4.52 -3.47 -4.39
CA GLN A 156 -4.27 -4.31 -5.57
C GLN A 156 -3.14 -3.75 -6.42
N GLN A 157 -2.28 -4.62 -6.95
CA GLN A 157 -1.19 -4.24 -7.85
C GLN A 157 -1.74 -3.83 -9.21
N VAL A 158 -1.35 -2.66 -9.72
CA VAL A 158 -1.84 -2.15 -11.01
C VAL A 158 -1.38 -3.03 -12.17
N ALA A 159 -0.12 -3.46 -12.13
CA ALA A 159 0.49 -4.26 -13.19
C ALA A 159 -0.09 -5.68 -13.33
N SER A 160 -0.93 -6.16 -12.39
CA SER A 160 -1.62 -7.44 -12.57
C SER A 160 -2.68 -7.38 -13.65
N GLU A 161 -3.34 -6.23 -13.79
CA GLU A 161 -4.45 -6.01 -14.73
C GLU A 161 -4.08 -5.07 -15.89
N ILE A 162 -3.12 -4.16 -15.68
CA ILE A 162 -2.70 -3.16 -16.68
C ILE A 162 -1.22 -3.40 -17.05
N PRO A 163 -0.94 -4.10 -18.16
CA PRO A 163 0.44 -4.37 -18.60
C PRO A 163 1.22 -3.09 -18.89
N GLY A 164 2.52 -3.10 -18.60
CA GLY A 164 3.44 -1.99 -18.92
C GLY A 164 3.49 -0.85 -17.90
N VAL A 165 2.72 -0.94 -16.81
CA VAL A 165 2.79 -0.02 -15.68
C VAL A 165 3.88 -0.48 -14.68
N ASP A 166 4.46 0.45 -13.91
CA ASP A 166 5.45 0.12 -12.85
C ASP A 166 4.86 -0.96 -11.91
N PRO A 167 5.50 -2.13 -11.76
CA PRO A 167 4.98 -3.23 -10.93
C PRO A 167 4.89 -2.89 -9.44
N ARG A 168 5.50 -1.80 -8.98
CA ARG A 168 5.37 -1.37 -7.58
C ARG A 168 4.09 -0.59 -7.33
N LEU A 169 3.38 -0.15 -8.38
CA LEU A 169 2.17 0.64 -8.21
C LEU A 169 1.00 -0.22 -7.75
N HIS A 170 0.37 0.23 -6.68
CA HIS A 170 -0.82 -0.37 -6.10
C HIS A 170 -1.92 0.68 -5.99
N VAL A 171 -3.14 0.30 -6.34
CA VAL A 171 -4.34 1.04 -5.95
C VAL A 171 -4.70 0.70 -4.52
N VAL A 172 -4.99 1.73 -3.74
CA VAL A 172 -5.47 1.61 -2.36
C VAL A 172 -6.74 2.41 -2.23
N TYR A 173 -7.85 1.75 -1.93
CA TYR A 173 -9.18 2.35 -1.92
C TYR A 173 -10.06 1.74 -0.84
N ARG A 174 -11.13 2.45 -0.45
CA ARG A 174 -12.09 1.96 0.54
C ARG A 174 -13.10 1.06 -0.14
N ASN A 175 -13.64 0.08 0.59
CA ASN A 175 -14.65 -0.82 0.02
C ASN A 175 -15.92 -0.08 -0.44
N LEU A 176 -16.24 1.07 0.16
CA LEU A 176 -17.34 1.94 -0.28
C LEU A 176 -17.09 2.68 -1.60
N ASP A 177 -15.84 2.73 -2.05
CA ASP A 177 -15.46 3.37 -3.32
C ASP A 177 -15.52 2.36 -4.49
N ILE A 178 -15.89 1.10 -4.25
CA ILE A 178 -16.17 0.12 -5.31
C ILE A 178 -17.42 0.57 -6.09
N ALA A 179 -17.31 0.55 -7.40
CA ALA A 179 -18.36 0.84 -8.38
C ALA A 179 -18.43 -0.29 -9.39
N PRO A 180 -18.96 -1.47 -9.01
CA PRO A 180 -19.11 -2.55 -9.97
C PRO A 180 -20.06 -2.09 -11.09
N PRO A 181 -19.88 -2.57 -12.33
CA PRO A 181 -20.79 -2.24 -13.41
C PRO A 181 -22.23 -2.65 -13.04
N PRO A 182 -23.25 -1.95 -13.55
CA PRO A 182 -24.63 -2.28 -13.25
C PRO A 182 -24.95 -3.75 -13.54
N GLY A 183 -25.62 -4.42 -12.60
CA GLY A 183 -26.00 -5.83 -12.72
C GLY A 183 -24.94 -6.85 -12.30
N PHE A 184 -23.73 -6.42 -11.92
CA PHE A 184 -22.70 -7.31 -11.39
C PHE A 184 -22.79 -7.41 -9.86
N ARG A 185 -22.86 -8.63 -9.37
CA ARG A 185 -22.74 -8.97 -7.94
C ARG A 185 -21.86 -10.20 -7.82
N CYS A 186 -20.84 -10.11 -6.97
CA CYS A 186 -20.06 -11.28 -6.58
C CYS A 186 -20.60 -11.81 -5.25
N GLY A 187 -20.88 -13.12 -5.19
CA GLY A 187 -21.47 -13.80 -4.03
C GLY A 187 -22.82 -14.43 -4.36
N VAL A 188 -23.27 -15.34 -3.49
CA VAL A 188 -24.64 -15.85 -3.52
C VAL A 188 -25.57 -14.79 -2.91
N ASP A 189 -26.79 -14.66 -3.42
CA ASP A 189 -27.79 -13.84 -2.75
C ASP A 189 -27.88 -14.28 -1.29
N ALA A 190 -27.81 -13.33 -0.36
CA ALA A 190 -28.05 -13.62 1.05
C ALA A 190 -29.52 -14.03 1.20
N ASN A 191 -29.78 -15.35 1.06
CA ASN A 191 -30.87 -16.16 1.62
C ASN A 191 -31.16 -17.37 0.70
N ALA A 192 -30.79 -18.56 1.16
CA ALA A 192 -31.55 -19.78 0.93
C ALA A 192 -32.06 -20.27 2.30
#